data_AF-A0A953DF62-F1
#
_entry.id   AF-A0A953DF62-F1
#
_cell.length_a   1.000
_cell.length_b   1.000
_cell.length_c   1.000
_cell.angle_alpha   90.00
_cell.angle_beta   90.00
_cell.angle_gamma   90.00
#
_symmetry.space_group_name_H-M   'P 1'
#
loop_
_entity.id
_entity.type
_entity.pdbx_description
1 polymer ?
#
loop_
_entity_poly.entity_id
_entity_poly.type
_entity_poly.pdbx_seq_one_letter_code
_entity_poly.pdbx_strand_id
1 'polypeptide(L)'
;MNSSAESTRVWKVRLGWIVLLLVIGAPLSFFYLTTPKERETLPEAPREKHPPTKLESVGLRDYRDWDGLPEIFAVWADRAHWKNDRTRFSYWNPGTSTYSYFFEARRTANGYRFREIPEPRDTGFQWDPDAADDTPLRLYLPIRARLEDPVQPPRDTPERPKLKPAPKDGSPRPLEPGPGG
;
A
#
# COMPACT_ATOMS: atom_id res chain seq x y z
N MET A 1 72.11 46.20 8.26
CA MET A 1 71.34 45.44 9.27
C MET A 1 69.86 45.67 8.99
N ASN A 2 69.19 44.78 8.26
CA ASN A 2 67.73 44.76 8.06
C ASN A 2 67.37 43.38 7.44
N SER A 3 67.21 42.34 8.24
CA SER A 3 66.82 41.01 7.73
C SER A 3 66.25 40.10 8.83
N SER A 4 65.14 40.49 9.47
CA SER A 4 64.52 39.62 10.50
C SER A 4 63.00 39.70 10.62
N ALA A 5 62.28 40.42 9.74
CA ALA A 5 60.84 40.64 9.89
C ALA A 5 59.94 39.89 8.87
N GLU A 6 60.49 39.29 7.81
CA GLU A 6 59.67 38.67 6.74
C GLU A 6 59.40 37.16 6.91
N SER A 7 60.07 36.47 7.83
CA SER A 7 59.97 35.00 7.94
C SER A 7 58.66 34.50 8.56
N THR A 8 57.92 35.34 9.29
CA THR A 8 56.74 34.90 10.05
C THR A 8 55.42 34.90 9.25
N ARG A 9 55.36 35.56 8.10
CA ARG A 9 54.14 35.54 7.24
C ARG A 9 54.02 34.29 6.38
N VAL A 10 55.15 33.75 5.92
CA VAL A 10 55.16 32.59 4.99
C VAL A 10 54.69 31.31 5.69
N TRP A 11 54.89 31.20 7.00
CA TRP A 11 54.52 30.02 7.78
C TRP A 11 53.02 29.89 8.05
N LYS A 12 52.31 31.00 8.30
CA LYS A 12 50.86 30.99 8.56
C LYS A 12 50.04 30.60 7.33
N VAL A 13 50.48 31.00 6.13
CA VAL A 13 49.81 30.63 4.88
C VAL A 13 49.96 29.12 4.63
N ARG A 14 51.15 28.55 4.87
CA ARG A 14 51.39 27.11 4.66
C ARG A 14 50.61 26.20 5.61
N LEU A 15 50.48 26.58 6.89
CA LEU A 15 49.67 25.81 7.85
C LEU A 15 48.17 25.84 7.53
N GLY A 16 47.64 26.98 7.06
CA GLY A 16 46.23 27.08 6.66
C GLY A 16 45.87 26.15 5.51
N TRP A 17 46.75 26.02 4.51
CA TRP A 17 46.54 25.13 3.37
C TRP A 17 46.58 23.64 3.74
N ILE A 18 47.40 23.24 4.70
CA ILE A 18 47.47 21.85 5.18
C ILE A 18 46.16 21.47 5.89
N VAL A 19 45.64 22.35 6.76
CA VAL A 19 44.36 22.11 7.45
C VAL A 19 43.20 22.09 6.45
N LEU A 20 43.21 22.98 5.44
CA LEU A 20 42.20 22.98 4.38
C LEU A 20 42.21 21.67 3.56
N LEU A 21 43.38 21.17 3.18
CA LEU A 21 43.50 19.89 2.47
C LEU A 21 43.03 18.71 3.33
N LEU A 22 43.20 18.76 4.65
CA LEU A 22 42.79 17.70 5.56
C LEU A 22 41.26 17.69 5.77
N VAL A 23 40.64 18.86 5.90
CA VAL A 23 39.18 19.02 6.06
C VAL A 23 38.42 18.69 4.78
N ILE A 24 39.00 18.95 3.60
CA ILE A 24 38.37 18.63 2.30
C ILE A 24 38.70 17.19 1.86
N GLY A 25 39.91 16.71 2.10
CA GLY A 25 40.35 15.38 1.65
C GLY A 25 39.74 14.22 2.44
N ALA A 26 39.48 14.40 3.74
CA ALA A 26 38.88 13.37 4.60
C ALA A 26 37.44 12.97 4.19
N PRO A 27 36.49 13.89 3.94
CA PRO A 27 35.14 13.51 3.51
C PRO A 27 35.11 12.93 2.09
N LEU A 28 35.99 13.38 1.19
CA LEU A 28 36.13 12.81 -0.16
C LEU A 28 36.64 11.36 -0.12
N SER A 29 37.60 11.05 0.74
CA SER A 29 38.08 9.67 0.93
C SER A 29 37.00 8.77 1.53
N PHE A 30 36.21 9.27 2.48
CA PHE A 30 35.09 8.52 3.06
C PHE A 30 34.01 8.21 2.02
N PHE A 31 33.72 9.14 1.11
CA PHE A 31 32.76 8.92 0.01
C PHE A 31 33.25 7.86 -0.99
N TYR A 32 34.55 7.78 -1.26
CA TYR A 32 35.14 6.74 -2.13
C TYR A 32 35.30 5.37 -1.47
N LEU A 33 35.40 5.27 -0.14
CA LEU A 33 35.46 4.00 0.58
C LEU A 33 34.08 3.40 0.91
N THR A 34 33.02 4.20 0.79
CA THR A 34 31.64 3.77 1.07
C THR A 34 30.86 3.41 -0.19
N THR A 35 31.42 3.62 -1.38
CA THR A 35 30.86 3.01 -2.57
C THR A 35 31.03 1.49 -2.45
N PRO A 36 29.94 0.71 -2.46
CA PRO A 36 30.03 -0.73 -2.39
C PRO A 36 30.85 -1.19 -3.61
N LYS A 37 32.04 -1.71 -3.35
CA LYS A 37 32.89 -2.36 -4.34
C LYS A 37 32.04 -3.45 -4.97
N GLU A 38 31.57 -3.19 -6.19
CA GLU A 38 30.83 -4.13 -7.02
C GLU A 38 31.64 -5.43 -7.00
N ARG A 39 31.09 -6.46 -6.37
CA ARG A 39 31.75 -7.76 -6.29
C ARG A 39 31.89 -8.25 -7.71
N GLU A 40 33.13 -8.18 -8.19
CA GLU A 40 33.63 -8.81 -9.39
C GLU A 40 32.98 -10.18 -9.50
N THR A 41 32.09 -10.29 -10.47
CA THR A 41 31.23 -11.44 -10.66
C THR A 41 32.14 -12.57 -11.09
N LEU A 42 32.46 -13.47 -10.15
CA LEU A 42 32.98 -14.80 -10.49
C LEU A 42 32.13 -15.34 -11.65
N PRO A 43 32.74 -15.95 -12.69
CA PRO A 43 31.99 -16.52 -13.80
C PRO A 43 30.94 -17.46 -13.20
N GLU A 44 29.69 -17.00 -13.26
CA GLU A 44 28.55 -17.72 -12.75
C GLU A 44 28.49 -19.01 -13.56
N ALA A 45 28.87 -20.12 -12.92
CA ALA A 45 28.70 -21.46 -13.49
C ALA A 45 27.28 -21.50 -14.10
N PRO A 46 27.09 -22.04 -15.32
CA PRO A 46 25.79 -22.02 -15.99
C PRO A 46 24.73 -22.50 -15.01
N ARG A 47 23.95 -21.57 -14.45
CA ARG A 47 22.82 -21.94 -13.60
C ARG A 47 21.93 -22.73 -14.54
N GLU A 48 21.78 -24.03 -14.28
CA GLU A 48 20.79 -24.84 -14.95
C GLU A 48 19.50 -24.03 -14.92
N LYS A 49 18.99 -23.66 -16.10
CA LYS A 49 17.71 -22.96 -16.23
C LYS A 49 16.64 -23.95 -15.81
N HIS A 50 16.45 -24.11 -14.51
CA HIS A 50 15.28 -24.77 -13.99
C HIS A 50 14.07 -24.04 -14.56
N PRO A 51 13.02 -24.78 -14.98
CA PRO A 51 11.81 -24.15 -15.46
C PRO A 51 11.31 -23.18 -14.37
N PRO A 52 10.88 -21.96 -14.73
CA PRO A 52 10.44 -20.98 -13.76
C PRO A 52 9.33 -21.59 -12.91
N THR A 53 9.44 -21.41 -11.60
CA THR A 53 8.41 -21.92 -10.70
C THR A 53 7.10 -21.16 -10.94
N LYS A 54 5.98 -21.73 -10.49
CA LYS A 54 4.65 -21.15 -10.69
C LYS A 54 4.59 -19.69 -10.20
N LEU A 55 5.20 -19.40 -9.06
CA LEU A 55 5.25 -18.05 -8.47
C LEU A 55 6.18 -17.12 -9.24
N GLU A 56 7.32 -17.61 -9.73
CA GLU A 56 8.23 -16.81 -10.57
C GLU A 56 7.57 -16.37 -11.88
N SER A 57 6.71 -17.21 -12.46
CA SER A 57 5.97 -16.88 -13.68
C SER A 57 5.08 -15.63 -13.54
N VAL A 58 4.62 -15.35 -12.31
CA VAL A 58 3.79 -14.18 -12.00
C VAL A 58 4.56 -13.03 -11.34
N GLY A 59 5.89 -13.15 -11.24
CA GLY A 59 6.78 -12.12 -10.69
C GLY A 59 6.98 -12.18 -9.17
N LEU A 60 6.63 -13.30 -8.53
CA LEU A 60 6.84 -13.54 -7.11
C LEU A 60 8.07 -14.41 -6.87
N ARG A 61 8.65 -14.26 -5.68
CA ARG A 61 9.64 -15.22 -5.17
C ARG A 61 8.96 -16.52 -4.78
N ASP A 62 9.69 -17.62 -4.88
CA ASP A 62 9.21 -18.94 -4.51
C ASP A 62 9.27 -19.16 -2.98
N TYR A 63 8.39 -18.46 -2.26
CA TYR A 63 8.17 -18.70 -0.84
C TYR A 63 6.96 -19.61 -0.67
N ARG A 64 7.12 -20.64 0.18
CA ARG A 64 6.06 -21.62 0.46
C ARG A 64 4.77 -20.97 0.97
N ASP A 65 4.88 -19.91 1.76
CA ASP A 65 3.71 -19.22 2.32
C ASP A 65 2.91 -18.45 1.25
N TRP A 66 3.50 -18.20 0.08
CA TRP A 66 2.85 -17.50 -1.03
C TRP A 66 2.27 -18.46 -2.07
N ASP A 67 2.42 -19.77 -1.85
CA ASP A 67 1.80 -20.77 -2.71
C ASP A 67 0.27 -20.64 -2.64
N GLY A 68 -0.37 -20.45 -3.80
CA GLY A 68 -1.80 -20.16 -3.89
C GLY A 68 -2.18 -18.68 -3.87
N LEU A 69 -1.25 -17.76 -3.58
CA LEU A 69 -1.54 -16.32 -3.58
C LEU A 69 -2.13 -15.82 -4.91
N PRO A 70 -1.65 -16.23 -6.09
CA PRO A 70 -2.26 -15.82 -7.37
C PRO A 70 -3.72 -16.27 -7.51
N GLU A 71 -4.04 -17.50 -7.10
CA GLU A 71 -5.39 -18.05 -7.14
C GLU A 71 -6.33 -17.35 -6.15
N ILE A 72 -5.86 -17.15 -4.93
CA ILE A 72 -6.61 -16.43 -3.89
C ILE A 72 -6.87 -15.01 -4.40
N PHE A 73 -5.85 -14.31 -4.90
CA PHE A 73 -6.04 -12.96 -5.44
C PHE A 73 -7.03 -12.93 -6.60
N ALA A 74 -7.01 -13.91 -7.51
CA ALA A 74 -7.94 -13.95 -8.63
C ALA A 74 -9.41 -14.00 -8.18
N VAL A 75 -9.74 -14.73 -7.10
CA VAL A 75 -11.10 -14.80 -6.53
C VAL A 75 -11.53 -13.45 -5.94
N TRP A 76 -10.59 -12.66 -5.43
CA TRP A 76 -10.85 -11.37 -4.79
C TRP A 76 -10.62 -10.17 -5.71
N ALA A 77 -10.11 -10.39 -6.93
CA ALA A 77 -9.69 -9.34 -7.85
C ALA A 77 -10.82 -8.40 -8.26
N ASP A 78 -12.06 -8.91 -8.33
CA ASP A 78 -13.25 -8.11 -8.65
C ASP A 78 -13.67 -7.18 -7.52
N ARG A 79 -13.27 -7.48 -6.28
CA ARG A 79 -13.50 -6.63 -5.10
C ARG A 79 -12.37 -5.62 -4.88
N ALA A 80 -11.25 -5.78 -5.58
CA ALA A 80 -10.10 -4.91 -5.43
C ALA A 80 -10.34 -3.55 -6.08
N HIS A 81 -9.86 -2.50 -5.43
CA HIS A 81 -9.90 -1.15 -5.99
C HIS A 81 -8.72 -0.95 -6.92
N TRP A 82 -9.02 -0.84 -8.22
CA TRP A 82 -8.02 -0.69 -9.27
C TRP A 82 -7.81 0.79 -9.60
N LYS A 83 -6.55 1.20 -9.68
CA LYS A 83 -6.12 2.52 -10.15
C LYS A 83 -5.02 2.33 -11.18
N ASN A 84 -5.25 2.76 -12.42
CA ASN A 84 -4.30 2.61 -13.53
C ASN A 84 -3.81 1.16 -13.69
N ASP A 85 -4.75 0.21 -13.71
CA ASP A 85 -4.49 -1.24 -13.79
C ASP A 85 -3.65 -1.82 -12.65
N ARG A 86 -3.53 -1.10 -11.53
CA ARG A 86 -2.81 -1.54 -10.35
C ARG A 86 -3.72 -1.53 -9.14
N THR A 87 -3.48 -2.46 -8.24
CA THR A 87 -4.08 -2.47 -6.91
C THR A 87 -3.05 -2.93 -5.90
N ARG A 88 -3.31 -2.61 -4.63
CA ARG A 88 -2.44 -2.97 -3.53
C ARG A 88 -3.23 -3.76 -2.52
N PHE A 89 -2.59 -4.77 -1.95
CA PHE A 89 -3.19 -5.61 -0.93
C PHE A 89 -2.12 -6.12 0.02
N SER A 90 -2.54 -6.52 1.21
CA SER A 90 -1.70 -7.29 2.13
C SER A 90 -2.25 -8.70 2.28
N TYR A 91 -1.33 -9.64 2.51
CA TYR A 91 -1.63 -11.05 2.64
C TYR A 91 -1.36 -11.52 4.07
N TRP A 92 -2.25 -12.38 4.56
CA TRP A 92 -2.17 -12.93 5.91
C TRP A 92 -0.94 -13.83 6.07
N ASN A 93 -0.15 -13.57 7.11
CA ASN A 93 0.95 -14.43 7.50
C ASN A 93 0.51 -15.36 8.64
N PRO A 94 0.40 -16.67 8.40
CA PRO A 94 -0.03 -17.62 9.44
C PRO A 94 0.99 -17.75 10.57
N GLY A 95 2.29 -17.52 10.30
CA GLY A 95 3.35 -17.60 11.30
C GLY A 95 3.29 -16.48 12.34
N THR A 96 2.88 -15.28 11.93
CA THR A 96 2.78 -14.10 12.82
C THR A 96 1.35 -13.71 13.18
N SER A 97 0.35 -14.38 12.61
CA SER A 97 -1.08 -14.04 12.76
C SER A 97 -1.36 -12.55 12.50
N THR A 98 -0.73 -12.01 11.46
CA THR A 98 -0.93 -10.61 11.05
C THR A 98 -0.69 -10.46 9.56
N TYR A 99 -1.16 -9.37 8.98
CA TYR A 99 -0.92 -9.01 7.59
C TYR A 99 0.46 -8.37 7.46
N SER A 100 1.47 -9.17 7.12
CA SER A 100 2.86 -8.72 7.06
C SER A 100 3.45 -8.67 5.65
N TYR A 101 2.78 -9.27 4.67
CA TYR A 101 3.25 -9.27 3.28
C TYR A 101 2.43 -8.27 2.47
N PHE A 102 3.09 -7.37 1.76
CA PHE A 102 2.44 -6.30 1.01
C PHE A 102 2.78 -6.43 -0.47
N PHE A 103 1.77 -6.39 -1.31
CA PHE A 103 1.91 -6.61 -2.74
C PHE A 103 1.20 -5.53 -3.55
N GLU A 104 1.76 -5.25 -4.71
CA GLU A 104 1.09 -4.56 -5.81
C GLU A 104 0.75 -5.60 -6.89
N ALA A 105 -0.53 -5.76 -7.19
CA ALA A 105 -0.99 -6.51 -8.35
C ALA A 105 -1.19 -5.56 -9.54
N ARG A 106 -0.81 -6.03 -10.72
CA ARG A 106 -1.01 -5.32 -11.99
C ARG A 106 -1.74 -6.21 -12.98
N ARG A 107 -2.78 -5.68 -13.64
CA ARG A 107 -3.46 -6.38 -14.74
C ARG A 107 -2.55 -6.46 -15.96
N THR A 108 -2.57 -7.61 -16.61
CA THR A 108 -1.88 -7.89 -17.88
C THR A 108 -2.83 -8.64 -18.80
N ALA A 109 -2.47 -8.78 -20.08
CA ALA A 109 -3.28 -9.54 -21.03
C ALA A 109 -3.51 -11.01 -20.60
N ASN A 110 -2.59 -11.58 -19.81
CA ASN A 110 -2.59 -12.99 -19.42
C ASN A 110 -2.96 -13.21 -17.93
N GLY A 111 -3.61 -12.23 -17.29
CA GLY A 111 -3.97 -12.29 -15.87
C GLY A 111 -3.24 -11.24 -15.04
N TYR A 112 -2.69 -11.63 -13.89
CA TYR A 112 -2.09 -10.70 -12.92
C TYR A 112 -0.59 -10.92 -12.77
N ARG A 113 0.17 -9.83 -12.68
CA ARG A 113 1.54 -9.85 -12.18
C ARG A 113 1.60 -9.21 -10.81
N PHE A 114 2.44 -9.76 -9.96
CA PHE A 114 2.61 -9.29 -8.59
C PHE A 114 4.01 -8.74 -8.39
N ARG A 115 4.11 -7.80 -7.46
CA ARG A 115 5.37 -7.24 -7.00
C ARG A 115 5.27 -7.01 -5.51
N GLU A 116 6.22 -7.53 -4.75
CA GLU A 116 6.37 -7.22 -3.33
C GLU A 116 6.72 -5.72 -3.17
N ILE A 117 6.07 -5.07 -2.22
CA ILE A 117 6.29 -3.67 -1.89
C ILE A 117 6.57 -3.53 -0.39
N PRO A 118 7.30 -2.49 0.05
CA PRO A 118 7.41 -2.21 1.47
C PRO A 118 6.03 -1.90 2.07
N GLU A 119 5.91 -2.09 3.39
CA GLU A 119 4.72 -1.72 4.15
C GLU A 119 4.28 -0.28 3.79
N PRO A 120 2.99 -0.05 3.45
CA PRO A 120 2.49 1.27 3.13
C PRO A 120 2.59 2.21 4.34
N ARG A 121 3.67 2.99 4.45
CA ARG A 121 3.87 3.96 5.53
C ARG A 121 3.10 5.27 5.35
N ASP A 122 2.61 5.57 4.14
CA ASP A 122 2.06 6.89 3.80
C ASP A 122 0.84 6.91 2.82
N THR A 123 -0.26 7.47 3.33
CA THR A 123 -1.23 8.47 2.78
C THR A 123 -1.88 8.34 1.40
N GLY A 124 -1.64 7.28 0.62
CA GLY A 124 -2.35 7.05 -0.65
C GLY A 124 -3.46 6.01 -0.59
N PHE A 125 -3.43 5.15 0.42
CA PHE A 125 -4.24 3.95 0.51
C PHE A 125 -4.64 3.70 1.96
N GLN A 126 -5.94 3.54 2.24
CA GLN A 126 -6.46 3.26 3.58
C GLN A 126 -7.02 1.84 3.61
N TRP A 127 -6.82 1.14 4.74
CA TRP A 127 -7.50 -0.12 4.98
C TRP A 127 -9.01 0.12 5.06
N ASP A 128 -9.79 -0.73 4.41
CA ASP A 128 -11.24 -0.73 4.50
C ASP A 128 -11.68 -1.35 5.84
N PRO A 129 -12.25 -0.58 6.78
CA PRO A 129 -12.65 -1.10 8.07
C PRO A 129 -13.84 -2.06 8.01
N ASP A 130 -14.58 -2.07 6.90
CA ASP A 130 -15.71 -2.96 6.70
C ASP A 130 -15.27 -4.31 6.10
N ALA A 131 -14.01 -4.44 5.68
CA ALA A 131 -13.45 -5.70 5.25
C ALA A 131 -13.25 -6.63 6.46
N ALA A 132 -14.01 -7.73 6.49
CA ALA A 132 -13.96 -8.72 7.57
C ALA A 132 -12.51 -9.15 7.90
N ASP A 133 -12.19 -9.18 9.20
CA ASP A 133 -10.84 -9.49 9.70
C ASP A 133 -10.36 -10.90 9.34
N ASP A 134 -11.29 -11.82 9.07
CA ASP A 134 -11.04 -13.24 8.78
C ASP A 134 -10.76 -13.55 7.29
N THR A 135 -10.33 -12.54 6.52
CA THR A 135 -10.04 -12.72 5.09
C THR A 135 -8.56 -13.02 4.85
N PRO A 136 -8.21 -13.86 3.86
CA PRO A 136 -6.80 -14.11 3.55
C PRO A 136 -6.10 -12.88 2.93
N LEU A 137 -6.88 -11.91 2.45
CA LEU A 137 -6.41 -10.71 1.75
C LEU A 137 -7.07 -9.46 2.32
N ARG A 138 -6.25 -8.47 2.69
CA ARG A 138 -6.69 -7.12 2.98
C ARG A 138 -6.46 -6.22 1.78
N LEU A 139 -7.54 -5.76 1.17
CA LEU A 139 -7.51 -4.87 0.02
C LEU A 139 -7.38 -3.41 0.50
N TYR A 140 -6.53 -2.63 -0.17
CA TYR A 140 -6.38 -1.23 0.16
C TYR A 140 -7.23 -0.33 -0.75
N LEU A 141 -7.96 0.61 -0.16
CA LEU A 141 -8.73 1.64 -0.85
C LEU A 141 -7.83 2.82 -1.20
N PRO A 142 -7.79 3.32 -2.46
CA PRO A 142 -7.11 4.57 -2.76
C PRO A 142 -7.79 5.73 -2.01
N ILE A 143 -7.02 6.56 -1.30
CA ILE A 143 -7.52 7.64 -0.43
C ILE A 143 -8.40 8.66 -1.17
N ARG A 144 -8.23 8.82 -2.49
CA ARG A 144 -9.10 9.67 -3.31
C ARG A 144 -10.49 9.10 -3.56
N ALA A 145 -10.69 7.79 -3.50
CA ALA A 145 -12.01 7.19 -3.70
C ALA A 145 -12.99 7.57 -2.57
N ARG A 146 -12.49 7.86 -1.37
CA ARG A 146 -13.33 8.29 -0.23
C ARG A 146 -13.73 9.78 -0.31
N LEU A 147 -12.96 10.58 -1.05
CA LEU A 147 -13.20 12.02 -1.15
C LEU A 147 -14.18 12.40 -2.27
N GLU A 148 -14.42 11.47 -3.21
CA GLU A 148 -15.30 11.67 -4.36
C GLU A 148 -16.59 10.85 -4.31
N ASP A 149 -16.91 10.19 -3.18
CA ASP A 149 -18.33 9.99 -2.90
C ASP A 149 -18.86 11.39 -2.55
N PRO A 150 -19.62 12.09 -3.44
CA PRO A 150 -20.45 13.17 -2.96
C PRO A 150 -21.25 12.53 -1.84
N VAL A 151 -21.22 13.12 -0.64
CA VAL A 151 -22.19 12.83 0.42
C VAL A 151 -23.50 12.61 -0.31
N GLN A 152 -23.94 11.36 -0.45
CA GLN A 152 -25.17 11.10 -1.17
C GLN A 152 -26.18 11.97 -0.44
N PRO A 153 -26.78 12.98 -1.09
CA PRO A 153 -27.80 13.78 -0.43
C PRO A 153 -28.75 12.77 0.18
N PRO A 154 -29.01 12.86 1.49
CA PRO A 154 -29.56 11.78 2.31
C PRO A 154 -30.65 11.09 1.51
N ARG A 155 -30.32 9.88 1.04
CA ARG A 155 -31.12 9.11 0.09
C ARG A 155 -32.55 9.21 0.57
N ASP A 156 -33.37 9.91 -0.21
CA ASP A 156 -34.68 10.41 0.20
C ASP A 156 -35.25 9.50 1.27
N THR A 157 -35.24 9.99 2.51
CA THR A 157 -35.98 9.32 3.58
C THR A 157 -37.33 9.06 2.96
N PRO A 158 -37.75 7.80 2.76
CA PRO A 158 -38.97 7.51 2.01
C PRO A 158 -40.02 8.40 2.65
N GLU A 159 -40.54 9.37 1.87
CA GLU A 159 -41.48 10.36 2.37
C GLU A 159 -42.48 9.55 3.17
N ARG A 160 -42.46 9.73 4.49
CA ARG A 160 -43.32 8.97 5.39
C ARG A 160 -44.70 9.09 4.77
N PRO A 161 -45.34 8.00 4.34
CA PRO A 161 -46.59 8.09 3.60
C PRO A 161 -47.49 9.01 4.40
N LYS A 162 -47.89 10.15 3.83
CA LYS A 162 -48.82 11.06 4.50
C LYS A 162 -50.04 10.23 4.80
N LEU A 163 -50.11 9.73 6.04
CA LEU A 163 -51.21 8.91 6.51
C LEU A 163 -52.42 9.82 6.38
N LYS A 164 -53.24 9.56 5.36
CA LYS A 164 -54.49 10.28 5.15
C LYS A 164 -55.23 10.17 6.49
N PRO A 165 -55.59 11.28 7.14
CA PRO A 165 -56.25 11.23 8.43
C PRO A 165 -57.48 10.32 8.29
N ALA A 166 -57.55 9.31 9.15
CA ALA A 166 -58.64 8.35 9.14
C ALA A 166 -59.96 9.13 9.26
N PRO A 167 -60.97 8.84 8.43
CA PRO A 167 -62.28 9.45 8.58
C PRO A 167 -62.82 9.09 9.96
N LYS A 168 -63.01 10.12 10.80
CA LYS A 168 -63.76 10.03 12.05
C LYS A 168 -65.24 9.88 11.69
N ASP A 169 -65.65 8.71 11.21
CA ASP A 169 -67.06 8.36 11.11
C ASP A 169 -67.39 7.33 12.20
N GLY A 170 -67.48 7.85 13.42
CA GLY A 170 -68.13 7.17 14.52
C GLY A 170 -69.63 7.34 14.41
N SER A 171 -70.26 6.68 13.43
CA SER A 171 -71.70 6.43 13.47
C SER A 171 -71.93 5.05 14.10
N PRO A 172 -72.52 4.97 15.30
CA PRO A 172 -72.89 3.69 15.90
C PRO A 172 -73.93 2.99 15.01
N ARG A 173 -73.66 1.74 14.62
CA ARG A 173 -74.62 0.91 13.90
C ARG A 173 -75.85 0.66 14.79
N PRO A 174 -77.08 0.82 14.29
CA PRO A 174 -78.28 0.35 14.96
C PRO A 174 -78.20 -1.18 15.11
N LEU A 175 -78.49 -1.66 16.33
CA LEU A 175 -78.62 -3.09 16.62
C LEU A 175 -79.84 -3.64 15.88
N GLU A 176 -79.63 -4.60 14.99
CA GLU A 176 -80.74 -5.36 14.41
C GLU A 176 -81.41 -6.24 15.48
N PRO A 177 -82.75 -6.30 15.51
CA PRO A 177 -83.48 -7.25 16.35
C PRO A 177 -83.33 -8.66 15.77
N GLY A 178 -82.75 -9.56 16.57
CA GLY A 178 -82.62 -10.98 16.22
C GLY A 178 -83.99 -11.67 16.06
N PRO A 179 -84.10 -12.69 15.19
CA PRO A 179 -85.33 -13.41 14.99
C PRO A 179 -85.62 -14.30 16.19
N GLY A 180 -86.83 -14.15 16.73
CA GLY A 180 -87.38 -15.02 17.76
C GLY A 180 -87.51 -16.46 17.28
N GLY A 181 -87.13 -17.37 18.17
CA GLY A 181 -87.42 -18.80 18.15
C GLY A 181 -87.67 -19.26 19.57
#